data_AF-A0A8J3XBT8-F1
#
_entry.id   AF-A0A8J3XBT8-F1
#
_cell.length_a   1.000
_cell.length_b   1.000
_cell.length_c   1.000
_cell.angle_alpha   90.00
_cell.angle_beta   90.00
_cell.angle_gamma   90.00
#
_symmetry.space_group_name_H-M   'P 1'
#
loop_
_entity.id
_entity.type
_entity.pdbx_description
1 polymer ?
#
loop_
_entity_poly.entity_id
_entity_poly.type
_entity_poly.pdbx_seq_one_letter_code
_entity_poly.pdbx_strand_id
1 'polypeptide(L)'
;MWCLREGEWDRLRHLRDARPAGPPPRPSVEPITVQRVASNSGVIMVAGQKVALGRIHAHAIVTVHVSDTTLTIELPDDTRVVRRTTAQPVRSIKAARPRKAGHVS
;
A
#
# COMPACT_ATOMS: atom_id res chain seq x y z
N MET A 1 -13.99 -26.83 -31.08
CA MET A 1 -13.03 -25.79 -31.52
C MET A 1 -12.58 -24.98 -30.32
N TRP A 2 -11.57 -25.45 -29.59
CA TRP A 2 -10.62 -24.69 -28.76
C TRP A 2 -9.39 -25.61 -28.65
N CYS A 3 -8.30 -25.21 -29.29
CA CYS A 3 -7.04 -25.95 -29.34
C CYS A 3 -6.08 -25.25 -28.38
N LEU A 4 -5.93 -25.77 -27.15
CA LEU A 4 -4.86 -25.36 -26.24
C LEU A 4 -3.63 -26.20 -26.56
N ARG A 5 -2.60 -25.51 -27.04
CA ARG A 5 -1.33 -26.05 -27.49
C ARG A 5 -0.54 -26.55 -26.29
N GLU A 6 -0.51 -27.87 -26.10
CA GLU A 6 0.37 -28.58 -25.18
C GLU A 6 1.83 -28.34 -25.58
N GLY A 7 2.53 -27.44 -24.89
CA GLY A 7 3.93 -27.16 -25.19
C GLY A 7 4.61 -26.14 -24.30
N GLU A 8 3.86 -25.44 -23.44
CA GLU A 8 4.42 -24.41 -22.56
C GLU A 8 4.85 -24.96 -21.18
N TRP A 9 4.29 -26.11 -20.77
CA TRP A 9 4.52 -26.70 -19.45
C TRP A 9 5.92 -27.30 -19.25
N ASP A 10 6.58 -27.75 -20.32
CA ASP A 10 7.93 -28.33 -20.21
C ASP A 10 9.00 -27.28 -19.91
N ARG A 11 8.80 -26.04 -20.35
CA ARG A 11 9.76 -24.96 -20.10
C ARG A 11 9.80 -24.55 -18.61
N LEU A 12 8.70 -24.73 -17.88
CA LEU A 12 8.61 -24.46 -16.44
C LEU A 12 9.27 -25.56 -15.59
N ARG A 13 9.33 -26.82 -16.08
CA ARG A 13 9.93 -27.95 -15.35
C ARG A 13 11.45 -27.90 -15.25
N HIS A 14 12.12 -27.07 -16.05
CA HIS A 14 13.58 -26.92 -16.02
C HIS A 14 14.10 -25.97 -14.93
N LEU A 15 13.22 -25.22 -14.26
CA LEU A 15 13.56 -24.52 -13.02
C LEU A 15 13.54 -25.54 -11.89
N ARG A 16 14.74 -25.96 -11.44
CA ARG A 16 14.88 -26.66 -10.16
C ARG A 16 14.21 -25.80 -9.08
N ASP A 17 13.28 -26.41 -8.34
CA ASP A 17 12.52 -25.80 -7.24
C ASP A 17 11.41 -24.79 -7.60
N ALA A 18 10.88 -24.82 -8.84
CA ALA A 18 9.67 -24.05 -9.18
C ALA A 18 8.43 -24.58 -8.44
N ARG A 19 8.13 -23.99 -7.27
CA ARG A 19 6.86 -24.20 -6.57
C ARG A 19 5.83 -23.19 -7.09
N PRO A 20 4.62 -23.60 -7.48
CA PRO A 20 3.54 -22.67 -7.80
C PRO A 20 3.30 -21.73 -6.61
N ALA A 21 3.16 -20.44 -6.89
CA ALA A 21 2.85 -19.45 -5.87
C ALA A 21 1.56 -19.87 -5.14
N GLY A 22 1.58 -19.84 -3.80
CA GLY A 22 0.40 -20.15 -2.99
C GLY A 22 -0.76 -19.18 -3.28
N PRO A 23 -1.99 -19.51 -2.82
CA PRO A 23 -3.14 -18.63 -2.96
C PRO A 23 -2.80 -17.22 -2.47
N PRO A 24 -3.25 -16.15 -3.16
CA PRO A 24 -2.96 -14.79 -2.74
C PRO A 24 -3.49 -14.59 -1.31
N PRO A 25 -2.70 -13.94 -0.43
CA PRO A 25 -3.12 -13.71 0.95
C PRO A 25 -4.45 -12.96 0.96
N ARG A 26 -5.41 -13.45 1.74
CA ARG A 26 -6.71 -12.78 1.91
C ARG A 26 -6.44 -11.41 2.55
N PRO A 27 -6.93 -10.30 1.97
CA PRO A 27 -6.77 -8.99 2.60
C PRO A 27 -7.46 -9.00 3.97
N SER A 28 -6.82 -8.38 4.96
CA SER A 28 -7.42 -8.20 6.28
C SER A 28 -8.70 -7.38 6.13
N VAL A 29 -9.80 -7.87 6.73
CA VAL A 29 -11.10 -7.16 6.76
C VAL A 29 -11.03 -5.96 7.70
N GLU A 30 -10.10 -5.97 8.65
CA GLU A 30 -9.87 -4.85 9.55
C GLU A 30 -9.18 -3.68 8.84
N PRO A 31 -9.58 -2.43 9.14
CA PRO A 31 -8.95 -1.25 8.58
C PRO A 31 -7.44 -1.26 8.86
N ILE A 32 -6.64 -1.16 7.80
CA ILE A 32 -5.18 -1.13 7.94
C ILE A 32 -4.78 0.30 8.33
N THR A 33 -4.12 0.45 9.48
CA THR A 33 -3.52 1.73 9.90
C THR A 33 -2.23 1.99 9.14
N VAL A 34 -2.10 3.17 8.57
CA VAL A 34 -0.97 3.56 7.72
C VAL A 34 -0.53 4.97 8.05
N GLN A 35 0.78 5.21 8.16
CA GLN A 35 1.32 6.56 8.33
C GLN A 35 1.81 7.11 6.99
N ARG A 36 1.51 8.38 6.71
CA ARG A 36 2.01 9.10 5.53
C ARG A 36 2.53 10.48 5.87
N VAL A 37 3.62 10.86 5.21
CA VAL A 37 4.09 12.25 5.22
C VAL A 37 3.37 12.99 4.10
N ALA A 38 2.75 14.12 4.44
CA ALA A 38 2.21 15.03 3.45
C ALA A 38 3.34 15.73 2.69
N SER A 39 3.18 15.89 1.38
CA SER A 39 4.10 16.69 0.57
C SER A 39 4.08 18.18 1.01
N ASN A 40 4.99 18.98 0.44
CA ASN A 40 4.97 20.44 0.62
C ASN A 40 3.63 21.10 0.22
N SER A 41 2.88 20.49 -0.70
CA SER A 41 1.54 20.96 -1.08
C SER A 41 0.41 20.41 -0.20
N GLY A 42 0.72 19.56 0.78
CA GLY A 42 -0.28 18.91 1.62
C GLY A 42 -1.01 17.76 0.92
N VAL A 43 -0.34 17.06 0.01
CA VAL A 43 -0.89 15.89 -0.70
C VAL A 43 -0.26 14.62 -0.15
N ILE A 44 -1.09 13.60 0.11
CA ILE A 44 -0.64 12.26 0.50
C ILE A 44 -0.97 11.23 -0.58
N MET A 45 -0.18 10.16 -0.61
CA MET A 45 -0.40 8.97 -1.44
C MET A 45 -0.75 7.76 -0.57
N VAL A 46 -1.96 7.20 -0.75
CA VAL A 46 -2.45 6.05 0.01
C VAL A 46 -3.00 5.01 -0.97
N ALA A 47 -2.48 3.79 -0.94
CA ALA A 47 -2.93 2.69 -1.82
C ALA A 47 -3.04 3.08 -3.32
N GLY A 48 -2.15 3.94 -3.82
CA GLY A 48 -2.17 4.43 -5.20
C GLY A 48 -3.09 5.64 -5.47
N GLN A 49 -3.88 6.08 -4.48
CA GLN A 49 -4.76 7.23 -4.57
C GLN A 49 -4.10 8.50 -4.00
N LYS A 50 -4.26 9.62 -4.71
CA LYS A 50 -3.87 10.97 -4.24
C LYS A 50 -4.99 11.57 -3.41
N VAL A 51 -4.68 12.09 -2.24
CA VAL A 51 -5.62 12.84 -1.40
C VAL A 51 -4.99 14.19 -1.04
N ALA A 52 -5.70 15.28 -1.36
CA ALA A 52 -5.30 16.63 -1.01
C ALA A 52 -5.87 17.02 0.36
N LEU A 53 -4.99 17.22 1.33
CA LEU A 53 -5.32 17.71 2.67
C LEU A 53 -5.24 19.25 2.72
N GLY A 54 -4.36 19.82 1.90
CA GLY A 54 -4.10 21.26 1.85
C GLY A 54 -2.81 21.65 2.55
N ARG A 55 -2.27 22.82 2.19
CA ARG A 55 -0.94 23.29 2.62
C ARG A 55 -0.77 23.42 4.14
N ILE A 56 -1.87 23.58 4.89
CA ILE A 56 -1.85 23.65 6.35
C ILE A 56 -1.20 22.39 6.96
N HIS A 57 -1.36 21.25 6.31
CA HIS A 57 -0.79 19.98 6.75
C HIS A 57 0.50 19.61 6.02
N ALA A 58 1.18 20.55 5.36
CA ALA A 58 2.43 20.29 4.67
C ALA A 58 3.48 19.71 5.64
N HIS A 59 4.22 18.69 5.18
CA HIS A 59 5.24 17.97 5.97
C HIS A 59 4.73 17.25 7.24
N ALA A 60 3.42 17.27 7.53
CA ALA A 60 2.85 16.55 8.66
C ALA A 60 2.83 15.03 8.41
N ILE A 61 3.02 14.25 9.49
CA ILE A 61 2.78 12.81 9.48
C ILE A 61 1.32 12.59 9.89
N VAL A 62 0.53 12.01 9.01
CA VAL A 62 -0.89 11.71 9.25
C VAL A 62 -1.10 10.20 9.34
N THR A 63 -2.06 9.80 10.18
CA THR A 63 -2.52 8.42 10.30
C THR A 63 -3.73 8.23 9.40
N VAL A 64 -3.72 7.16 8.60
CA VAL A 64 -4.76 6.82 7.66
C VAL A 64 -5.22 5.40 7.92
N HIS A 65 -6.50 5.23 8.21
CA HIS A 65 -7.17 3.94 8.28
C HIS A 65 -7.71 3.60 6.89
N VAL A 66 -7.21 2.50 6.34
CA VAL A 66 -7.55 2.03 4.99
C VAL A 66 -8.50 0.86 5.13
N SER A 67 -9.78 1.10 4.82
CA SER A 67 -10.78 0.05 4.65
C SER A 67 -10.92 -0.30 3.16
N ASP A 68 -11.76 -1.28 2.85
CA ASP A 68 -12.04 -1.67 1.45
C ASP A 68 -12.69 -0.53 0.66
N THR A 69 -13.55 0.25 1.30
CA THR A 69 -14.31 1.31 0.61
C THR A 69 -13.90 2.72 1.00
N THR A 70 -13.24 2.91 2.15
CA THR A 70 -12.98 4.24 2.70
C THR A 70 -11.54 4.41 3.17
N LEU A 71 -11.07 5.65 3.09
CA LEU A 71 -9.83 6.12 3.68
C LEU A 71 -10.21 7.14 4.74
N THR A 72 -10.01 6.81 6.01
CA THR A 72 -10.24 7.72 7.13
C THR A 72 -8.90 8.29 7.56
N ILE A 73 -8.75 9.61 7.49
CA ILE A 73 -7.50 10.32 7.71
C ILE A 73 -7.65 11.11 9.00
N GLU A 74 -6.86 10.78 10.01
CA GLU A 74 -6.79 11.52 11.26
C GLU A 74 -5.82 12.68 11.08
N LEU A 75 -6.33 13.90 11.23
CA LEU A 75 -5.55 15.13 11.30
C LEU A 75 -5.59 15.66 12.74
N PRO A 76 -4.66 16.56 13.12
CA PRO A 76 -4.62 17.09 14.49
C PRO A 76 -5.92 17.78 14.92
N ASP A 77 -6.59 18.45 13.98
CA ASP A 77 -7.75 19.29 14.25
C ASP A 77 -9.08 18.64 13.82
N ASP A 78 -9.05 17.64 12.93
CA ASP A 78 -10.25 17.05 12.32
C ASP A 78 -9.98 15.63 11.77
N THR A 79 -11.05 14.90 11.44
CA THR A 79 -10.99 13.61 10.76
C THR A 79 -11.63 13.70 9.38
N ARG A 80 -10.86 13.37 8.34
CA ARG A 80 -11.32 13.43 6.96
C ARG A 80 -11.57 12.05 6.38
N VAL A 81 -12.80 11.80 5.92
CA VAL A 81 -13.19 10.56 5.26
C VAL A 81 -13.23 10.75 3.74
N VAL A 82 -12.54 9.89 3.00
CA VAL A 82 -12.50 9.90 1.54
C VAL A 82 -12.85 8.52 0.99
N ARG A 83 -13.62 8.45 -0.10
CA ARG A 83 -13.90 7.18 -0.78
C ARG A 83 -12.61 6.63 -1.38
N ARG A 84 -12.31 5.35 -1.10
CA ARG A 84 -11.22 4.62 -1.73
C ARG A 84 -11.59 4.26 -3.17
N THR A 85 -10.88 4.77 -4.15
CA THR A 85 -11.14 4.52 -5.58
C THR A 85 -10.23 3.43 -6.17
N THR A 86 -9.28 2.92 -5.39
CA THR A 86 -8.28 1.95 -5.85
C THR A 86 -8.39 0.62 -5.12
N ALA A 87 -8.22 -0.49 -5.84
CA ALA A 87 -8.16 -1.83 -5.25
C ALA A 87 -6.73 -2.28 -4.90
N GLN A 88 -5.73 -1.42 -5.10
CA GLN A 88 -4.33 -1.77 -4.85
C GLN A 88 -4.08 -2.01 -3.35
N PRO A 89 -3.28 -3.03 -3.00
CA PRO A 89 -2.95 -3.31 -1.61
C PRO A 89 -2.00 -2.26 -1.02
N VAL A 90 -2.06 -2.08 0.29
CA VAL A 90 -1.12 -1.23 1.03
C VAL A 90 0.23 -1.95 1.15
N ARG A 91 1.27 -1.41 0.51
CA ARG A 91 2.63 -1.98 0.54
C ARG A 91 3.53 -1.47 1.68
N SER A 92 3.26 -0.28 2.22
CA SER A 92 4.08 0.34 3.27
C SER A 92 3.19 0.90 4.36
N ILE A 93 3.37 0.37 5.57
CA ILE A 93 2.59 0.75 6.75
C ILE A 93 3.18 2.01 7.40
N LYS A 94 4.50 2.07 7.58
CA LYS A 94 5.18 3.23 8.16
C LYS A 94 5.50 4.29 7.11
N ALA A 95 5.49 5.55 7.55
CA ALA A 95 5.81 6.71 6.70
C ALA A 95 7.29 6.76 6.34
N ALA A 96 8.17 6.40 7.28
CA ALA A 96 9.61 6.35 7.09
C ALA A 96 10.18 4.99 7.50
N ARG A 97 11.19 4.53 6.77
CA ARG A 97 12.06 3.45 7.25
C ARG A 97 12.93 4.00 8.37
N PRO A 98 13.02 3.34 9.54
CA PRO A 98 14.00 3.71 10.55
C PRO A 98 15.38 3.77 9.92
N ARG A 99 16.09 4.89 10.04
CA ARG A 99 17.49 4.96 9.64
C ARG A 99 18.27 4.07 10.62
N LYS A 100 19.09 3.13 10.12
CA LYS A 100 20.08 2.48 10.98
C LYS A 100 21.01 3.58 11.47
N ALA A 101 21.08 3.79 12.78
CA ALA A 101 22.10 4.65 13.37
C ALA A 101 23.46 4.07 12.97
N GLY A 102 24.37 4.91 12.45
CA GLY A 102 25.75 4.50 12.27
C GLY A 102 26.31 4.11 13.62
N HIS A 103 27.00 2.97 13.70
CA HIS A 103 27.80 2.67 14.89
C HIS A 103 28.91 3.72 14.96
N VAL A 104 28.93 4.51 16.03
CA VAL A 104 30.07 5.38 16.35
C VAL A 104 31.09 4.47 17.05
N SER A 105 32.28 4.35 16.45
CA SER A 105 33.44 3.67 17.05
C SER A 105 34.09 4.53 18.12
#